data_AF-A0A359IIS4-F1
#
_entry.id   AF-A0A359IIS4-F1
#
_cell.length_a   1.000
_cell.length_b   1.000
_cell.length_c   1.000
_cell.angle_alpha   90.00
_cell.angle_beta   90.00
_cell.angle_gamma   90.00
#
_symmetry.space_group_name_H-M   'P 1'
#
loop_
_entity.id
_entity.type
_entity.pdbx_description
1 polymer ?
#
loop_
_entity_poly.entity_id
_entity_poly.type
_entity_poly.pdbx_seq_one_letter_code
_entity_poly.pdbx_strand_id
1 'polypeptide(L)'
;MKEFNIEGTCIEEMHYMVDISAKLESITKLIDQGKYFTINRSRQFGKTTTISMIGNNILDKYIILKASFEGTGESLFEDEGAFCSNIFNTIADIYKFT
;
A
#
# COMPACT_ATOMS: atom_id res chain seq x y z
N MET A 1 -7.20 17.49 -20.11
CA MET A 1 -5.74 17.73 -20.20
C MET A 1 -5.14 17.27 -18.88
N LYS A 2 -4.06 16.49 -18.88
CA LYS A 2 -3.44 16.01 -17.63
C LYS A 2 -2.53 17.08 -17.03
N GLU A 3 -2.34 17.07 -15.71
CA GLU A 3 -1.48 18.00 -14.99
C GLU A 3 -0.48 17.31 -14.03
N PHE A 4 0.53 18.05 -13.58
CA PHE A 4 1.46 17.55 -12.56
C PHE A 4 0.85 17.78 -11.18
N ASN A 5 0.58 16.69 -10.46
CA ASN A 5 0.12 16.77 -9.10
C ASN A 5 1.28 16.66 -8.11
N ILE A 6 1.42 17.68 -7.26
CA ILE A 6 2.42 17.73 -6.18
C ILE A 6 1.78 17.56 -4.79
N GLU A 7 0.46 17.50 -4.69
CA GLU A 7 -0.30 17.46 -3.43
C GLU A 7 -1.33 16.31 -3.41
N GLY A 8 -1.40 15.54 -2.32
CA GLY A 8 -2.40 14.47 -2.19
C GLY A 8 -2.20 13.28 -3.13
N THR A 9 -3.29 12.58 -3.46
CA THR A 9 -3.26 11.32 -4.23
C THR A 9 -3.20 11.58 -5.73
N CYS A 10 -2.32 10.87 -6.44
CA CYS A 10 -2.32 10.91 -7.90
C CYS A 10 -3.43 10.05 -8.52
N ILE A 11 -4.18 10.62 -9.47
CA ILE A 11 -5.26 9.99 -10.22
C ILE A 11 -4.81 9.87 -11.67
N GLU A 12 -4.86 8.66 -12.25
CA GLU A 12 -4.25 8.38 -13.56
C GLU A 12 -4.92 9.16 -14.70
N GLU A 13 -6.23 9.34 -14.64
CA GLU A 13 -7.02 10.06 -15.65
C GLU A 13 -6.73 11.56 -15.63
N MET A 14 -6.32 12.10 -14.48
CA MET A 14 -6.14 13.54 -14.25
C MET A 14 -4.67 13.96 -14.25
N HIS A 15 -3.75 13.11 -13.82
CA HIS A 15 -2.36 13.49 -13.55
C HIS A 15 -1.34 12.77 -14.43
N TYR A 16 -0.23 13.43 -14.73
CA TYR A 16 0.92 12.79 -15.36
C TYR A 16 1.54 11.76 -14.39
N MET A 17 1.59 10.51 -14.85
CA MET A 17 2.14 9.38 -14.11
C MET A 17 3.37 8.85 -14.84
N VAL A 18 4.40 8.52 -14.06
CA VAL A 18 5.55 7.79 -14.59
C VAL A 18 5.12 6.34 -14.79
N ASP A 19 5.46 5.76 -15.94
CA ASP A 19 5.26 4.33 -16.18
C ASP A 19 6.13 3.51 -15.21
N ILE A 20 5.46 2.69 -14.40
CA ILE A 20 6.09 1.81 -13.42
C ILE A 20 5.84 0.32 -13.70
N SER A 21 5.35 -0.03 -14.89
CA SER A 21 4.93 -1.39 -15.25
C SER A 21 6.03 -2.44 -14.99
N ALA A 22 7.25 -2.17 -15.42
CA ALA A 22 8.39 -3.06 -15.19
C ALA A 22 8.70 -3.28 -13.69
N LYS A 23 8.47 -2.25 -12.86
CA LYS A 23 8.64 -2.37 -11.41
C LYS A 23 7.52 -3.21 -10.80
N LEU A 24 6.28 -3.00 -11.23
CA LEU A 24 5.14 -3.80 -10.78
C LEU A 24 5.36 -5.28 -11.10
N GLU A 25 5.79 -5.60 -12.32
CA GLU A 25 6.10 -6.98 -12.73
C GLU A 25 7.18 -7.62 -11.84
N SER A 26 8.25 -6.87 -11.51
CA SER A 26 9.30 -7.36 -10.62
C SER A 26 8.80 -7.67 -9.22
N ILE A 27 7.86 -6.87 -8.70
CA ILE A 27 7.26 -7.05 -7.37
C ILE A 27 6.28 -8.21 -7.39
N THR A 28 5.43 -8.33 -8.41
CA THR A 28 4.51 -9.47 -8.58
C THR A 28 5.27 -10.79 -8.60
N LYS A 29 6.42 -10.85 -9.26
CA LYS A 29 7.27 -12.05 -9.24
C LYS A 29 7.79 -12.40 -7.84
N LEU A 30 8.08 -11.40 -6.99
CA LEU A 30 8.46 -11.65 -5.59
C LEU A 30 7.27 -12.20 -4.79
N ILE A 31 6.08 -11.66 -5.02
CA ILE A 31 4.82 -12.11 -4.39
C ILE A 31 4.53 -13.57 -4.78
N ASP A 32 4.59 -13.89 -6.07
CA ASP A 32 4.37 -15.25 -6.59
C ASP A 32 5.39 -16.26 -6.04
N GLN A 33 6.58 -15.79 -5.62
CA GLN A 33 7.62 -16.60 -4.99
C GLN A 33 7.49 -16.66 -3.45
N GLY A 34 6.49 -16.01 -2.85
CA GLY A 34 6.32 -15.94 -1.40
C GLY A 34 7.41 -15.14 -0.68
N LYS A 35 8.09 -14.23 -1.39
CA LYS A 35 9.19 -13.43 -0.84
C LYS A 35 8.71 -12.14 -0.19
N TYR A 36 9.35 -11.77 0.90
CA TYR A 36 9.20 -10.45 1.51
C TYR A 36 9.97 -9.40 0.71
N PHE A 37 9.40 -8.20 0.58
CA PHE A 37 10.03 -7.05 -0.05
C PHE A 37 9.67 -5.76 0.68
N THR A 38 10.46 -4.72 0.47
CA THR A 38 10.24 -3.39 1.05
C THR A 38 10.23 -2.32 -0.03
N ILE A 39 9.39 -1.30 0.14
CA ILE A 39 9.36 -0.12 -0.73
C ILE A 39 9.88 1.07 0.08
N ASN A 40 11.19 1.32 0.00
CA ASN A 40 11.81 2.46 0.67
C ASN A 40 11.98 3.66 -0.29
N ARG A 41 11.21 4.73 -0.07
CA ARG A 41 11.34 6.01 -0.78
C ARG A 41 10.97 7.17 0.13
N SER A 42 11.53 8.36 -0.13
CA SER A 42 11.15 9.62 0.52
C SER A 42 9.67 9.98 0.32
N ARG A 43 9.17 10.94 1.10
CA ARG A 43 7.79 11.46 0.94
C ARG A 43 7.58 12.00 -0.48
N GLN A 44 6.35 11.88 -1.00
CA GLN A 44 5.93 12.34 -2.35
C GLN A 44 6.47 11.55 -3.55
N PHE A 45 7.12 10.39 -3.36
CA PHE A 45 7.58 9.53 -4.47
C PHE A 45 6.53 8.49 -4.93
N GLY A 46 5.24 8.72 -4.66
CA GLY A 46 4.17 7.83 -5.10
C GLY A 46 4.19 6.44 -4.45
N LYS A 47 4.68 6.30 -3.21
CA LYS A 47 4.68 5.01 -2.48
C LYS A 47 3.28 4.41 -2.36
N THR A 48 2.34 5.20 -1.84
CA THR A 48 0.94 4.80 -1.66
C THR A 48 0.28 4.45 -2.99
N THR A 49 0.57 5.23 -4.03
CA THR A 49 0.10 4.95 -5.40
C THR A 49 0.67 3.64 -5.94
N THR A 50 1.96 3.38 -5.73
CA THR A 50 2.60 2.12 -6.12
C THR A 50 1.95 0.93 -5.40
N ILE A 51 1.71 1.02 -4.08
CA ILE A 51 1.03 -0.02 -3.29
C ILE A 51 -0.39 -0.28 -3.81
N SER A 52 -1.14 0.79 -4.13
CA SER A 52 -2.47 0.67 -4.71
C SER A 52 -2.45 -0.05 -6.06
N MET A 53 -1.53 0.35 -6.94
CA MET A 53 -1.36 -0.26 -8.26
C MET A 53 -0.91 -1.73 -8.19
N ILE A 54 -0.02 -2.08 -7.25
CA ILE A 54 0.34 -3.49 -6.99
C ILE A 54 -0.92 -4.26 -6.62
N GLY A 55 -1.71 -3.73 -5.69
CA GLY A 55 -2.92 -4.38 -5.24
C GLY A 55 -3.85 -4.67 -6.41
N ASN A 56 -4.18 -3.65 -7.21
CA ASN A 56 -5.07 -3.81 -8.36
C ASN A 56 -4.57 -4.84 -9.39
N ASN A 57 -3.25 -4.99 -9.57
CA ASN A 57 -2.68 -5.96 -10.52
C ASN A 57 -2.72 -7.42 -10.04
N ILE A 58 -2.99 -7.67 -8.76
CA ILE A 58 -2.94 -9.01 -8.17
C ILE A 58 -4.27 -9.44 -7.53
N LEU A 59 -5.31 -8.59 -7.59
CA LEU A 59 -6.64 -8.85 -7.01
C LEU A 59 -7.32 -10.10 -7.58
N ASP A 60 -7.00 -10.49 -8.80
CA ASP A 60 -7.55 -11.67 -9.47
C ASP A 60 -7.01 -12.99 -8.87
N LYS A 61 -5.83 -12.93 -8.23
CA LYS A 61 -5.13 -14.11 -7.70
C LYS A 61 -5.00 -14.13 -6.18
N TYR A 62 -5.11 -12.98 -5.52
CA TYR A 62 -4.79 -12.85 -4.10
C TYR A 62 -5.86 -12.07 -3.33
N ILE A 63 -6.15 -12.55 -2.12
CA ILE A 63 -6.83 -11.75 -1.10
C ILE A 63 -5.80 -10.83 -0.47
N ILE A 64 -6.02 -9.53 -0.60
CA ILE A 64 -5.15 -8.51 -0.04
C ILE A 64 -5.69 -8.14 1.34
N LEU A 65 -4.85 -8.23 2.37
CA LEU A 65 -5.07 -7.65 3.68
C LEU A 65 -4.22 -6.39 3.81
N LYS A 66 -4.88 -5.22 3.86
CA LYS A 66 -4.21 -3.94 4.07
C LYS A 66 -4.22 -3.58 5.56
N ALA A 67 -3.13 -2.99 6.03
CA ALA A 67 -3.02 -2.39 7.35
C ALA A 67 -2.23 -1.09 7.23
N SER A 68 -2.64 -0.06 7.96
CA SER A 68 -1.88 1.18 8.11
C SER A 68 -1.61 1.43 9.59
N PHE A 69 -0.35 1.61 9.92
CA PHE A 69 0.11 2.01 11.26
C PHE A 69 0.48 3.50 11.30
N GLU A 70 0.13 4.25 10.24
CA GLU A 70 0.29 5.68 10.25
C GLU A 70 -0.69 6.30 11.26
N GLY A 71 -0.18 7.06 12.22
CA GLY A 71 -0.97 7.65 13.30
C GLY A 71 -1.25 6.71 14.48
N THR A 72 -0.92 5.42 14.40
CA THR A 72 -0.88 4.54 15.57
C THR A 72 0.42 4.84 16.34
N GLY A 73 0.31 5.41 17.52
CA GLY A 73 1.47 5.72 18.37
C GLY A 73 2.22 4.46 18.83
N GLU A 74 3.22 4.64 19.71
CA GLU A 74 4.09 3.54 20.16
C GLU A 74 3.34 2.45 20.94
N SER A 75 2.22 2.79 21.59
CA SER A 75 1.42 1.88 22.42
C SER A 75 0.90 0.64 21.70
N LEU A 76 0.75 0.67 20.38
CA LEU A 76 0.36 -0.50 19.60
C LEU A 76 1.42 -1.60 19.61
N PHE A 77 2.69 -1.23 19.81
CA PHE A 77 3.85 -2.11 19.69
C PHE A 77 4.55 -2.36 21.04
N GLU A 78 4.03 -1.82 22.14
CA GLU A 78 4.62 -1.94 23.48
C GLU A 78 4.50 -3.35 24.07
N ASP A 79 3.39 -4.04 23.79
CA ASP A 79 3.05 -5.34 24.35
C ASP A 79 2.42 -6.27 23.29
N GLU A 80 2.73 -7.56 23.38
CA GLU A 80 2.20 -8.60 22.51
C GLU A 80 0.67 -8.70 22.59
N GLY A 81 0.11 -8.56 23.80
CA GLY A 81 -1.33 -8.58 24.02
C GLY A 81 -2.05 -7.42 23.33
N ALA A 82 -1.50 -6.21 23.46
CA ALA A 82 -1.96 -5.00 22.81
C ALA A 82 -1.87 -5.13 21.28
N PHE A 83 -0.75 -5.61 20.75
CA PHE A 83 -0.58 -5.82 19.32
C PHE A 83 -1.61 -6.84 18.78
N CYS A 84 -1.70 -8.02 19.38
CA CYS A 84 -2.60 -9.09 18.94
C CYS A 84 -4.08 -8.68 19.00
N SER A 85 -4.46 -7.91 20.03
CA SER A 85 -5.83 -7.44 20.18
C SER A 85 -6.22 -6.35 19.17
N ASN A 86 -5.25 -5.58 18.68
CA ASN A 86 -5.50 -4.43 17.82
C ASN A 86 -5.20 -4.68 16.34
N ILE A 87 -4.32 -5.61 15.98
CA ILE A 87 -3.92 -5.84 14.57
C ILE A 87 -5.12 -6.16 13.67
N PHE A 88 -6.06 -6.98 14.15
CA PHE A 88 -7.26 -7.31 13.39
C PHE A 88 -8.23 -6.13 13.30
N ASN A 89 -8.29 -5.27 14.32
CA ASN A 89 -9.06 -4.03 14.25
C ASN A 89 -8.46 -3.07 13.21
N THR A 90 -7.14 -2.90 13.22
CA THR A 90 -6.41 -2.09 12.22
C THR A 90 -6.66 -2.57 10.79
N ILE A 91 -6.67 -3.88 10.57
CA ILE A 91 -6.99 -4.46 9.26
C ILE A 91 -8.47 -4.19 8.94
N ALA A 92 -9.39 -4.51 9.86
CA ALA A 92 -10.83 -4.41 9.64
C ALA A 92 -11.29 -2.97 9.36
N ASP A 93 -10.69 -1.96 10.00
CA ASP A 93 -11.07 -0.56 9.83
C ASP A 93 -10.93 -0.08 8.38
N ILE A 94 -9.99 -0.64 7.62
CA ILE A 94 -9.80 -0.30 6.20
C ILE A 94 -10.93 -0.84 5.32
N TYR A 95 -11.58 -1.95 5.73
CA TYR A 95 -12.66 -2.57 4.96
C TYR A 95 -14.05 -2.10 5.39
N LYS A 96 -14.20 -1.39 6.53
CA LYS A 96 -15.48 -0.85 7.00
C LYS A 96 -16.15 0.13 6.02
N PHE A 97 -15.40 0.66 5.06
CA PHE A 97 -15.86 1.64 4.07
C PHE A 97 -15.63 1.20 2.61
N THR A 98 -15.40 -0.09 2.36
CA THR A 98 -15.37 -0.69 1.01
C THR A 98 -16.70 -1.39 0.73
#